data_AF-A0A7Y8HDM6-F1
#
_entry.id   AF-A0A7Y8HDM6-F1
#
_cell.length_a   1.000
_cell.length_b   1.000
_cell.length_c   1.000
_cell.angle_alpha   90.00
_cell.angle_beta   90.00
_cell.angle_gamma   90.00
#
_symmetry.space_group_name_H-M   'P 1'
#
loop_
_entity.id
_entity.type
_entity.pdbx_description
1 polymer ?
#
loop_
_entity_poly.entity_id
_entity_poly.type
_entity_poly.pdbx_seq_one_letter_code
_entity_poly.pdbx_strand_id
1 'polypeptide(L)'
;MSGEGQKNYRMVLSAEDSFSQRVALGMWVHRPLTVWHYLLPGMFLWDIVKRRAAVQRYSSLFLYPRKLALEAALGMIGGREEEEVLSVAGNKIQEWLAMKRVYSPRVMRSHLGQIGILLDHYRRLPQAEGETYWG
;
A
#
# COMPACT_ATOMS: atom_id res chain seq x y z
N MET A 1 -10.26 17.41 15.87
CA MET A 1 -10.39 16.55 14.68
C MET A 1 -11.84 16.10 14.58
N SER A 2 -12.56 16.49 13.52
CA SER A 2 -13.94 16.05 13.27
C SER A 2 -13.99 14.53 13.07
N GLY A 3 -14.96 13.84 13.67
CA GLY A 3 -15.12 12.39 13.59
C GLY A 3 -15.33 11.84 12.16
N GLU A 4 -15.70 12.71 11.23
CA GLU A 4 -15.95 12.37 9.83
C GLU A 4 -14.66 12.09 9.04
N GLY A 5 -13.60 12.88 9.27
CA GLY A 5 -12.29 12.67 8.62
C GLY A 5 -11.63 11.34 9.01
N GLN A 6 -11.84 10.88 10.25
CA GLN A 6 -11.35 9.57 10.68
C GLN A 6 -12.13 8.41 10.05
N LYS A 7 -13.43 8.57 9.81
CA LYS A 7 -14.26 7.57 9.13
C LYS A 7 -13.82 7.40 7.68
N ASN A 8 -13.64 8.50 6.96
CA ASN A 8 -13.18 8.49 5.57
C ASN A 8 -11.77 7.88 5.44
N TYR A 9 -10.87 8.23 6.37
CA TYR A 9 -9.54 7.60 6.44
C TYR A 9 -9.61 6.07 6.57
N ARG A 10 -10.42 5.55 7.49
CA ARG A 10 -10.55 4.10 7.70
C ARG A 10 -11.13 3.39 6.47
N MET A 11 -12.05 4.04 5.77
CA MET A 11 -12.66 3.51 4.54
C MET A 11 -11.67 3.44 3.39
N VAL A 12 -10.89 4.51 3.17
CA VAL A 12 -9.84 4.51 2.13
C VAL A 12 -8.76 3.48 2.47
N LEU A 13 -8.38 3.40 3.74
CA LEU A 13 -7.37 2.46 4.19
C LEU A 13 -7.81 0.99 4.01
N SER A 14 -9.07 0.66 4.28
CA SER A 14 -9.59 -0.69 4.07
C SER A 14 -9.71 -1.05 2.59
N ALA A 15 -10.08 -0.08 1.75
CA ALA A 15 -10.10 -0.24 0.29
C ALA A 15 -8.70 -0.50 -0.26
N GLU A 16 -7.69 0.22 0.21
CA GLU A 16 -6.29 0.03 -0.17
C GLU A 16 -5.75 -1.34 0.26
N ASP A 17 -6.06 -1.79 1.49
CA ASP A 17 -5.68 -3.12 1.97
C ASP A 17 -6.31 -4.25 1.13
N SER A 18 -7.59 -4.08 0.76
CA SER A 18 -8.27 -5.04 -0.13
C SER A 18 -7.69 -5.01 -1.55
N PHE A 19 -7.25 -3.84 -2.03
CA PHE A 19 -6.61 -3.69 -3.32
C PHE A 19 -5.23 -4.35 -3.36
N SER A 20 -4.40 -4.12 -2.34
CA SER A 20 -3.05 -4.70 -2.26
C SER A 20 -3.08 -6.23 -2.18
N GLN A 21 -4.05 -6.81 -1.46
CA GLN A 21 -4.26 -8.25 -1.42
C GLN A 21 -4.65 -8.81 -2.80
N ARG A 22 -5.54 -8.14 -3.55
CA ARG A 22 -5.93 -8.54 -4.90
C ARG A 22 -4.78 -8.47 -5.89
N VAL A 23 -3.98 -7.41 -5.85
CA VAL A 23 -2.78 -7.26 -6.68
C VAL A 23 -1.75 -8.35 -6.36
N ALA A 24 -1.52 -8.64 -5.09
CA ALA A 24 -0.63 -9.71 -4.65
C ALA A 24 -1.06 -11.08 -5.17
N LEU A 25 -2.37 -11.38 -5.14
CA LEU A 25 -2.94 -12.60 -5.71
C LEU A 25 -2.75 -12.64 -7.23
N GLY A 26 -3.04 -11.54 -7.94
CA GLY A 26 -2.93 -11.43 -9.40
C GLY A 26 -1.51 -11.70 -9.93
N MET A 27 -0.47 -11.16 -9.30
CA MET A 27 0.91 -11.45 -9.71
C MET A 27 1.33 -12.91 -9.47
N TRP A 28 0.69 -13.61 -8.53
CA TRP A 28 1.08 -14.96 -8.15
C TRP A 28 0.34 -16.06 -8.93
N VAL A 29 -0.86 -15.79 -9.48
CA VAL A 29 -1.59 -16.71 -10.39
C VAL A 29 -0.73 -17.13 -11.59
N HIS A 30 0.26 -16.32 -11.97
CA HIS A 30 1.17 -16.61 -13.08
C HIS A 30 2.34 -17.57 -12.72
N ARG A 31 2.46 -18.08 -11.48
CA ARG A 31 3.52 -19.05 -11.15
C ARG A 31 3.09 -20.49 -11.49
N PRO A 32 3.89 -21.24 -12.27
CA PRO A 32 3.55 -22.62 -12.62
C PRO A 32 3.52 -23.52 -11.38
N LEU A 33 2.59 -24.48 -11.39
CA LEU A 33 2.50 -25.51 -10.37
C LEU A 33 3.80 -26.33 -10.35
N THR A 34 4.40 -26.49 -9.18
CA THR A 34 5.62 -27.31 -9.01
C THR A 34 5.29 -28.79 -9.17
N VAL A 35 6.20 -29.55 -9.80
CA VAL A 35 6.08 -31.01 -10.06
C VAL A 35 5.76 -31.82 -8.80
N TRP A 36 6.15 -31.31 -7.63
CA TRP A 36 5.83 -31.87 -6.31
C TRP A 36 4.33 -32.08 -6.04
N HIS A 37 3.44 -31.36 -6.73
CA HIS A 37 1.99 -31.54 -6.63
C HIS A 37 1.51 -32.90 -7.17
N TYR A 38 2.28 -33.52 -8.07
CA TYR A 38 1.97 -34.84 -8.63
C TYR A 38 2.63 -36.00 -7.86
N LEU A 39 3.70 -35.72 -7.11
CA LEU A 39 4.54 -36.74 -6.45
C LEU A 39 4.12 -37.04 -5.01
N LEU A 40 3.59 -36.07 -4.25
CA LEU A 40 3.28 -36.25 -2.82
C LEU A 40 1.90 -35.65 -2.47
N PRO A 41 0.86 -36.48 -2.30
CA PRO A 41 -0.45 -36.03 -1.83
C PRO A 41 -0.29 -35.45 -0.42
N GLY A 42 -0.44 -34.13 -0.27
CA GLY A 42 -0.32 -33.42 1.00
C GLY A 42 0.63 -32.22 0.97
N MET A 43 1.60 -32.18 0.05
CA MET A 43 2.53 -31.04 -0.06
C MET A 43 1.83 -29.74 -0.50
N PHE A 44 0.65 -29.85 -1.11
CA PHE A 44 -0.22 -28.74 -1.47
C PHE A 44 -0.65 -27.88 -0.27
N LEU A 45 -0.84 -28.48 0.93
CA LEU A 45 -1.21 -27.73 2.14
C LEU A 45 -0.08 -26.77 2.55
N TRP A 46 1.16 -27.24 2.51
CA TRP A 46 2.32 -26.43 2.85
C TRP A 46 2.54 -25.30 1.85
N ASP A 47 2.28 -25.58 0.57
CA ASP A 47 2.35 -24.57 -0.48
C ASP A 47 1.26 -23.51 -0.32
N ILE A 48 0.03 -23.89 0.07
CA ILE A 48 -1.04 -22.93 0.41
C ILE A 48 -0.66 -22.02 1.58
N VAL A 49 -0.05 -22.58 2.63
CA VAL A 49 0.42 -21.77 3.78
C VAL A 49 1.52 -20.80 3.35
N LYS A 50 2.52 -21.28 2.59
CA LYS A 50 3.58 -20.42 2.03
C LYS A 50 3.02 -19.33 1.11
N ARG A 51 2.02 -19.66 0.28
CA ARG A 51 1.30 -18.71 -0.59
C ARG A 51 0.64 -17.60 0.21
N ARG A 52 -0.12 -17.94 1.25
CA ARG A 52 -0.76 -16.93 2.13
C ARG A 52 0.26 -16.02 2.79
N ALA A 53 1.35 -16.58 3.33
CA ALA A 53 2.41 -15.80 3.95
C ALA A 53 3.10 -14.84 2.95
N ALA A 54 3.34 -15.31 1.71
CA ALA A 54 3.93 -14.48 0.66
C ALA A 54 3.00 -13.34 0.22
N VAL A 55 1.70 -13.62 0.06
CA VAL A 55 0.68 -12.61 -0.28
C VAL A 55 0.59 -11.54 0.81
N GLN A 56 0.55 -11.94 2.08
CA GLN A 56 0.55 -10.99 3.21
C GLN A 56 1.84 -10.15 3.24
N ARG A 57 2.99 -10.77 3.01
CA ARG A 57 4.28 -10.06 2.96
C ARG A 57 4.35 -9.08 1.80
N TYR A 58 3.85 -9.44 0.61
CA TYR A 58 3.79 -8.52 -0.51
C TYR A 58 2.80 -7.37 -0.25
N SER A 59 1.59 -7.71 0.21
CA SER A 59 0.55 -6.73 0.54
C SER A 59 1.05 -5.68 1.52
N SER A 60 1.71 -6.11 2.61
CA SER A 60 2.30 -5.18 3.59
C SER A 60 3.40 -4.28 3.01
N LEU A 61 4.25 -4.80 2.11
CA LEU A 61 5.26 -3.99 1.43
C LEU A 61 4.62 -2.96 0.47
N PHE A 62 3.59 -3.38 -0.25
CA PHE A 62 2.86 -2.54 -1.20
C PHE A 62 2.04 -1.44 -0.52
N LEU A 63 1.49 -1.72 0.67
CA LEU A 63 0.69 -0.77 1.44
C LEU A 63 1.51 0.30 2.13
N TYR A 64 2.76 0.02 2.48
CA TYR A 64 3.54 0.93 3.32
C TYR A 64 3.68 2.34 2.72
N PRO A 65 4.09 2.52 1.45
CA PRO A 65 4.14 3.86 0.83
C PRO A 65 2.77 4.53 0.71
N ARG A 66 1.71 3.75 0.46
CA ARG A 66 0.34 4.26 0.32
C ARG A 66 -0.21 4.79 1.63
N LYS A 67 0.07 4.10 2.74
CA LYS A 67 -0.25 4.58 4.09
C LYS A 67 0.44 5.90 4.39
N LEU A 68 1.72 6.03 4.03
CA LEU A 68 2.46 7.29 4.21
C LEU A 68 1.85 8.43 3.38
N ALA A 69 1.48 8.18 2.13
CA ALA A 69 0.81 9.18 1.30
C ALA A 69 -0.58 9.57 1.85
N LEU A 70 -1.32 8.63 2.43
CA LEU A 70 -2.63 8.90 3.03
C LEU A 70 -2.51 9.68 4.36
N GLU A 71 -1.56 9.31 5.22
CA GLU A 71 -1.21 10.06 6.43
C GLU A 71 -0.77 11.49 6.08
N ALA A 72 0.00 11.62 4.99
CA ALA A 72 0.42 12.90 4.47
C ALA A 72 -0.76 13.76 4.01
N ALA A 73 -1.67 13.19 3.22
CA ALA A 73 -2.86 13.89 2.75
C ALA A 73 -3.72 14.39 3.91
N LEU A 74 -3.90 13.56 4.95
CA LEU A 74 -4.59 13.96 6.17
C LEU A 74 -3.86 15.07 6.92
N GLY A 75 -2.53 15.04 6.98
CA GLY A 75 -1.71 16.09 7.57
C GLY A 75 -1.95 17.44 6.91
N MET A 76 -2.01 17.48 5.58
CA MET A 76 -2.28 18.70 4.82
C MET A 76 -3.72 19.19 4.99
N ILE A 77 -4.71 18.29 5.00
CA ILE A 77 -6.11 18.65 5.31
C ILE A 77 -6.21 19.25 6.72
N GLY A 78 -5.38 18.77 7.66
CA GLY A 78 -5.24 19.31 9.01
C GLY A 78 -4.45 20.62 9.13
N GLY A 79 -4.01 21.22 8.01
CA GLY A 79 -3.32 22.51 7.97
C GLY A 79 -1.79 22.45 8.02
N ARG A 80 -1.17 21.26 7.92
CA ARG A 80 0.30 21.17 7.80
C ARG A 80 0.77 21.51 6.40
N GLU A 81 1.96 22.08 6.31
CA GLU A 81 2.57 22.43 5.03
C GLU A 81 3.00 21.19 4.25
N GLU A 82 2.91 21.28 2.92
CA GLU A 82 3.24 20.18 2.01
C GLU A 82 4.68 19.71 2.18
N GLU A 83 5.62 20.64 2.31
CA GLU A 83 7.05 20.37 2.45
C GLU A 83 7.37 19.62 3.75
N GLU A 84 6.75 20.03 4.86
CA GLU A 84 6.88 19.36 6.16
C GLU A 84 6.40 17.91 6.07
N VAL A 85 5.22 17.72 5.50
CA VAL A 85 4.57 16.41 5.40
C VAL A 85 5.33 15.46 4.47
N LEU A 86 5.81 15.95 3.32
CA LEU A 86 6.61 15.17 2.39
C LEU A 86 7.99 14.83 2.96
N SER A 87 8.60 15.75 3.71
CA SER A 87 9.87 15.50 4.40
C SER A 87 9.74 14.37 5.44
N VAL A 88 8.68 14.41 6.26
CA VAL A 88 8.38 13.34 7.22
C VAL A 88 8.14 12.00 6.52
N ALA A 89 7.35 11.99 5.44
CA ALA A 89 7.09 10.78 4.67
C ALA A 89 8.37 10.23 4.01
N GLY A 90 9.24 11.11 3.52
CA GLY A 90 10.55 10.76 2.97
C GLY A 90 11.46 10.10 3.98
N ASN A 91 11.60 10.69 5.17
CA ASN A 91 12.41 10.11 6.25
C ASN A 91 11.92 8.71 6.64
N LYS A 92 10.61 8.51 6.79
CA LYS A 92 10.01 7.20 7.07
C LYS A 92 10.30 6.17 5.96
N ILE A 93 10.23 6.56 4.68
CA ILE A 93 10.61 5.67 3.57
C ILE A 93 12.09 5.32 3.60
N GLN A 94 12.96 6.29 3.87
CA GLN A 94 14.39 6.05 3.95
C GLN A 94 14.72 5.01 5.03
N GLU A 95 14.19 5.19 6.25
CA GLU A 95 14.34 4.26 7.36
C GLU A 95 13.81 2.86 7.01
N TRP A 96 12.63 2.81 6.38
CA TRP A 96 12.02 1.55 5.96
C TRP A 96 12.86 0.82 4.90
N LEU A 97 13.38 1.52 3.90
CA LEU A 97 14.26 0.95 2.87
C LEU A 97 15.59 0.47 3.46
N ALA A 98 16.15 1.22 4.41
CA ALA A 98 17.36 0.83 5.14
C ALA A 98 17.13 -0.44 5.97
N MET A 99 16.03 -0.51 6.73
CA MET A 99 15.62 -1.70 7.49
C MET A 99 15.44 -2.92 6.58
N LYS A 100 14.90 -2.73 5.38
CA LYS A 100 14.71 -3.80 4.38
C LYS A 100 15.98 -4.14 3.61
N ARG A 101 17.09 -3.42 3.80
CA ARG A 101 18.36 -3.57 3.08
C ARG A 101 18.23 -3.46 1.56
N VAL A 102 17.29 -2.64 1.09
CA VAL A 102 17.01 -2.39 -0.34
C VAL A 102 17.18 -0.92 -0.71
N TYR A 103 17.79 -0.13 0.17
CA TYR A 103 18.04 1.28 -0.09
C TYR A 103 18.91 1.47 -1.33
N SER A 104 18.41 2.27 -2.26
CA SER A 104 19.21 2.88 -3.32
C SER A 104 18.61 4.25 -3.66
N PRO A 105 19.42 5.22 -4.14
CA PRO A 105 18.91 6.53 -4.53
C PRO A 105 17.80 6.44 -5.59
N ARG A 106 17.86 5.46 -6.50
CA ARG A 106 16.82 5.23 -7.50
C ARG A 106 15.51 4.76 -6.90
N VAL A 107 15.56 3.77 -5.99
CA VAL A 107 14.37 3.23 -5.31
C VAL A 107 13.73 4.30 -4.43
N MET A 108 14.55 5.07 -3.72
CA MET A 108 14.11 6.20 -2.91
C MET A 108 13.34 7.23 -3.75
N ARG A 109 13.92 7.70 -4.87
CA ARG A 109 13.26 8.64 -5.79
C ARG A 109 11.96 8.10 -6.35
N SER A 110 11.93 6.82 -6.72
CA SER A 110 10.72 6.17 -7.23
C SER A 110 9.59 6.18 -6.19
N HIS A 111 9.91 5.90 -4.92
CA HIS A 111 8.92 5.92 -3.85
C HIS A 111 8.45 7.32 -3.49
N LEU A 112 9.34 8.32 -3.49
CA LEU A 112 8.96 9.72 -3.28
C LEU A 112 8.02 10.22 -4.39
N GLY A 113 8.31 9.91 -5.65
CA GLY A 113 7.42 10.23 -6.77
C GLY A 113 6.06 9.55 -6.65
N GLN A 114 6.04 8.28 -6.24
CA GLN A 114 4.81 7.56 -5.96
C GLN A 114 3.99 8.21 -4.82
N ILE A 115 4.65 8.61 -3.73
CA ILE A 115 3.99 9.30 -2.63
C ILE A 115 3.37 10.61 -3.11
N GLY A 116 4.09 11.43 -3.89
CA GLY A 116 3.56 12.69 -4.39
C GLY A 116 2.28 12.52 -5.21
N ILE A 117 2.26 11.55 -6.13
CA ILE A 117 1.07 11.25 -6.94
C ILE A 117 -0.10 10.78 -6.07
N LEU A 118 0.16 9.89 -5.11
CA LEU A 118 -0.86 9.37 -4.21
C LEU A 118 -1.39 10.44 -3.25
N LEU A 119 -0.52 11.32 -2.79
CA LEU A 119 -0.85 12.47 -1.95
C LEU A 119 -1.85 13.39 -2.65
N ASP A 120 -1.55 13.76 -3.90
CA ASP A 120 -2.44 14.57 -4.74
C ASP A 120 -3.81 13.89 -4.92
N HIS A 121 -3.80 12.58 -5.18
CA HIS A 121 -5.02 11.80 -5.35
C HIS A 121 -5.85 11.77 -4.05
N TYR A 122 -5.23 11.44 -2.92
CA TYR A 122 -5.91 11.34 -1.63
C TYR A 122 -6.37 12.68 -1.07
N ARG A 123 -5.72 13.79 -1.43
CA ARG A 123 -6.18 15.15 -1.08
C ARG A 123 -7.49 15.51 -1.77
N ARG A 124 -7.70 15.03 -3.00
CA ARG A 124 -8.91 15.29 -3.79
C ARG A 124 -10.06 14.35 -3.44
N LEU A 125 -9.77 13.18 -2.87
CA LEU A 125 -10.78 12.17 -2.55
C LEU A 125 -11.90 12.66 -1.61
N PRO A 126 -11.62 13.46 -0.54
CA PRO A 126 -12.66 14.03 0.32
C PRO A 126 -13.46 15.16 -0.33
N GLN A 127 -12.93 15.77 -1.40
CA GLN A 127 -13.60 16.83 -2.16
C GLN A 127 -14.45 16.27 -3.31
N ALA A 128 -14.19 15.02 -3.71
CA ALA A 128 -15.05 14.29 -4.62
C ALA A 128 -16.28 13.79 -3.84
N GLU A 129 -17.34 14.60 -3.84
CA GLU A 129 -18.65 14.23 -3.33
C GLU A 129 -19.08 12.86 -3.86
N GLY A 130 -19.66 12.03 -3.00
CA GLY A 130 -20.04 10.64 -3.26
C GLY A 130 -21.22 10.44 -4.22
N GLU A 131 -21.44 11.34 -5.18
CA GLU A 131 -22.63 11.40 -6.05
C GLU A 131 -22.41 10.84 -7.46
N THR A 132 -21.22 10.35 -7.84
CA THR A 132 -20.97 9.95 -9.25
C THR A 132 -20.34 8.56 -9.44
N TYR A 133 -20.87 7.55 -8.75
CA TYR A 133 -20.59 6.15 -9.10
C TYR A 133 -21.81 5.30 -9.49
N TRP A 134 -22.98 5.90 -9.72
CA TRP A 134 -24.10 5.24 -10.40
C TRP A 134 -24.89 6.23 -11.26
N GLY A 135 -24.55 6.28 -12.55
CA GLY A 135 -25.35 6.82 -13.63
C GLY A 135 -25.30 5.85 -14.80
#